data_AF-A0A8T8M146-F1
#
_entry.id   AF-A0A8T8M146-F1
#
_cell.length_a   1.000
_cell.length_b   1.000
_cell.length_c   1.000
_cell.angle_alpha   90.00
_cell.angle_beta   90.00
_cell.angle_gamma   90.00
#
_symmetry.space_group_name_H-M   'P 1'
#
loop_
_entity.id
_entity.type
_entity.pdbx_description
1 polymer ?
#
loop_
_entity_poly.entity_id
_entity_poly.type
_entity_poly.pdbx_seq_one_letter_code
_entity_poly.pdbx_strand_id
1 'polypeptide(L)'
;MLSKAMDGWSGLVDGFYKKQFGSQERIRFYESMTALLENGVPIDVALDRLGLIYSDGGRHRHHPISLASYGIGRAVAGGKKLAQACLNWVPYQEHAVISAGEQSGNLIQAFSDCVRIIEARQRVLNLVLSSALYPIFVWSLMAYLLNVVATRVVPAMSRSSNPESWSGAPMVLHMIASFVTNWGTLTLCVVIVLIVTSLVTLPYFRGPWRTRFERLPPWSIYKALHGSTFLLNIAVMLRANIDPLEALDTLKRGANPWLRERLEAAHYGVRMGKNFGEALDLSGHRFPDHEAIQFLIVLSTTHSFSAAVHRYSLRWLEISLKQVERYAKSLSLVSMVLIGLLMILVMVGAYSMTGNATQGMSH
;
A
#
# COMPACT_ATOMS: atom_id res chain seq x y z
N MET A 1 1.54 -36.34 -28.92
CA MET A 1 0.47 -35.46 -28.41
C MET A 1 0.46 -35.38 -26.88
N LEU A 2 0.66 -36.48 -26.16
CA LEU A 2 0.77 -36.51 -24.70
C LEU A 2 1.97 -35.72 -24.13
N SER A 3 3.16 -35.74 -24.76
CA SER A 3 4.30 -34.96 -24.24
C SER A 3 4.07 -33.45 -24.30
N LYS A 4 3.52 -32.92 -25.41
CA LYS A 4 3.17 -31.49 -25.52
C LYS A 4 2.11 -31.05 -24.50
N ALA A 5 1.18 -31.94 -24.13
CA ALA A 5 0.19 -31.66 -23.10
C ALA A 5 0.80 -31.70 -21.68
N MET A 6 1.72 -32.63 -21.42
CA MET A 6 2.47 -32.71 -20.16
C MET A 6 3.46 -31.54 -19.99
N ASP A 7 4.11 -31.09 -21.08
CA ASP A 7 5.00 -29.92 -21.09
C ASP A 7 4.22 -28.61 -20.88
N GLY A 8 2.99 -28.54 -21.41
CA GLY A 8 2.07 -27.43 -21.13
C GLY A 8 1.58 -27.42 -19.68
N TRP A 9 1.29 -28.59 -19.11
CA TRP A 9 0.87 -28.73 -17.72
C TRP A 9 2.00 -28.43 -16.73
N SER A 10 3.22 -28.92 -16.99
CA SER A 10 4.39 -28.61 -16.17
C SER A 10 4.73 -27.12 -16.21
N GLY A 11 4.64 -26.46 -17.37
CA GLY A 11 4.83 -25.02 -17.48
C GLY A 11 3.80 -24.19 -16.71
N LEU A 12 2.53 -24.64 -16.64
CA LEU A 12 1.49 -23.99 -15.83
C LEU A 12 1.70 -24.19 -14.33
N VAL A 13 2.12 -25.39 -13.93
CA VAL A 13 2.45 -25.73 -12.54
C VAL A 13 3.68 -24.94 -12.06
N ASP A 14 4.73 -24.86 -12.87
CA ASP A 14 5.92 -24.05 -12.61
C ASP A 14 5.58 -22.56 -12.53
N GLY A 15 4.69 -22.07 -13.41
CA GLY A 15 4.18 -20.70 -13.35
C GLY A 15 3.38 -20.40 -12.08
N PHE A 16 2.62 -21.38 -11.56
CA PHE A 16 1.89 -21.26 -10.31
C PHE A 16 2.81 -21.22 -9.09
N TYR A 17 3.77 -22.15 -8.99
CA TYR A 17 4.73 -22.16 -7.88
C TYR A 17 5.69 -20.96 -7.91
N LYS A 18 6.04 -20.46 -9.09
CA LYS A 18 6.82 -19.24 -9.24
C LYS A 18 6.08 -18.01 -8.71
N LYS A 19 4.75 -17.97 -8.81
CA LYS A 19 3.92 -16.92 -8.16
C LYS A 19 3.89 -17.06 -6.63
N GLN A 20 4.13 -18.26 -6.09
CA GLN A 20 4.24 -18.50 -4.65
C GLN A 20 5.60 -18.07 -4.06
N PHE A 21 6.57 -17.64 -4.88
CA PHE A 21 7.79 -16.97 -4.41
C PHE A 21 7.46 -15.52 -3.99
N GLY A 22 6.63 -15.42 -2.97
CA GLY A 22 6.07 -14.21 -2.41
C GLY A 22 7.08 -13.43 -1.57
N SER A 23 6.61 -12.34 -0.98
CA SER A 23 7.48 -11.43 -0.24
C SER A 23 8.15 -12.08 0.97
N GLN A 24 7.47 -13.00 1.67
CA GLN A 24 8.03 -13.70 2.83
C GLN A 24 9.11 -14.71 2.40
N GLU A 25 8.86 -15.42 1.32
CA GLU A 25 9.77 -16.40 0.73
C GLU A 25 11.03 -15.72 0.20
N ARG A 26 10.89 -14.53 -0.42
CA ARG A 26 12.01 -13.72 -0.88
C ARG A 26 12.88 -13.18 0.27
N ILE A 27 12.27 -12.71 1.37
CA ILE A 27 13.02 -12.31 2.57
C ILE A 27 13.88 -13.47 3.06
N ARG A 28 13.28 -14.64 3.31
CA ARG A 28 14.01 -15.83 3.78
C ARG A 28 15.10 -16.26 2.81
N PHE A 29 14.84 -16.20 1.50
CA PHE A 29 15.85 -16.49 0.48
C PHE A 29 17.04 -15.54 0.59
N TYR A 30 16.80 -14.22 0.66
CA TYR A 30 17.88 -13.23 0.78
C TYR A 30 18.65 -13.33 2.08
N GLU A 31 17.99 -13.53 3.22
CA GLU A 31 18.65 -13.73 4.52
C GLU A 31 19.52 -14.98 4.50
N SER A 32 19.01 -16.08 3.95
CA SER A 32 19.77 -17.33 3.88
C SER A 32 20.95 -17.23 2.91
N MET A 33 20.78 -16.56 1.77
CA MET A 33 21.89 -16.24 0.84
C MET A 33 22.94 -15.36 1.53
N THR A 34 22.52 -14.33 2.25
CA THR A 34 23.40 -13.43 3.01
C THR A 34 24.24 -14.23 4.00
N ALA A 35 23.60 -15.08 4.82
CA ALA A 35 24.29 -15.90 5.81
C ALA A 35 25.31 -16.86 5.17
N LEU A 36 24.98 -17.50 4.04
CA LEU A 36 25.91 -18.41 3.35
C LEU A 36 27.10 -17.65 2.76
N LEU A 37 26.86 -16.51 2.10
CA LEU A 37 27.92 -15.71 1.50
C LEU A 37 28.84 -15.07 2.56
N GLU A 38 28.30 -14.63 3.70
CA GLU A 38 29.08 -14.13 4.84
C GLU A 38 30.03 -15.18 5.40
N ASN A 39 29.63 -16.45 5.35
CA ASN A 39 30.47 -17.60 5.74
C ASN A 39 31.38 -18.10 4.61
N GLY A 40 31.54 -17.33 3.54
CA GLY A 40 32.47 -17.64 2.45
C GLY A 40 32.01 -18.77 1.51
N VAL A 41 30.74 -19.18 1.57
CA VAL A 41 30.20 -20.18 0.64
C VAL A 41 30.09 -19.56 -0.76
N PRO A 42 30.68 -20.17 -1.80
CA PRO A 42 30.53 -19.69 -3.17
C PRO A 42 29.06 -19.66 -3.62
N ILE A 43 28.71 -18.72 -4.50
CA ILE A 43 27.30 -18.44 -4.83
C ILE A 43 26.56 -19.61 -5.50
N ASP A 44 27.25 -20.35 -6.35
CA ASP A 44 26.75 -21.56 -7.01
C ASP A 44 26.44 -22.66 -5.99
N VAL A 45 27.35 -22.86 -5.04
CA VAL A 45 27.17 -23.80 -3.92
C VAL A 45 26.05 -23.33 -3.00
N ALA A 46 25.97 -22.03 -2.70
CA ALA A 46 24.95 -21.46 -1.82
C ALA A 46 23.53 -21.68 -2.39
N LEU A 47 23.35 -21.45 -3.70
CA LEU A 47 22.08 -21.68 -4.37
C LEU A 47 21.68 -23.17 -4.35
N ASP A 48 22.61 -24.08 -4.60
CA ASP A 48 22.33 -25.52 -4.51
C ASP A 48 21.95 -25.96 -3.09
N ARG A 49 22.72 -25.50 -2.09
CA ARG A 49 22.46 -25.78 -0.67
C ARG A 49 21.11 -25.26 -0.20
N LEU A 50 20.71 -24.06 -0.62
CA LEU A 50 19.38 -23.53 -0.30
C LEU A 50 18.27 -24.32 -0.99
N GLY A 51 18.48 -24.72 -2.24
CA GLY A 51 17.60 -25.63 -2.96
C GLY A 51 17.34 -26.91 -2.16
N LEU A 52 18.41 -27.50 -1.61
CA LEU A 52 18.36 -28.72 -0.82
C LEU A 52 17.67 -28.53 0.54
N ILE A 53 18.02 -27.47 1.28
CA ILE A 53 17.45 -27.16 2.60
C ILE A 53 15.95 -26.96 2.50
N TYR A 54 15.49 -26.08 1.61
CA TYR A 54 14.07 -25.75 1.49
C TYR A 54 13.24 -26.85 0.80
N SER A 55 13.89 -27.81 0.14
CA SER A 55 13.22 -29.01 -0.35
C SER A 55 13.17 -30.15 0.67
N ASP A 56 13.66 -29.97 1.91
CA ASP A 56 13.82 -31.04 2.90
C ASP A 56 14.53 -32.27 2.29
N GLY A 57 15.68 -32.05 1.66
CA GLY A 57 16.44 -33.11 0.99
C GLY A 57 15.73 -33.70 -0.23
N GLY A 58 14.84 -32.93 -0.88
CA GLY A 58 14.10 -33.35 -2.07
C GLY A 58 12.73 -33.97 -1.80
N ARG A 59 12.22 -33.96 -0.56
CA ARG A 59 10.84 -34.39 -0.22
C ARG A 59 9.79 -33.34 -0.58
N HIS A 60 10.15 -32.06 -0.52
CA HIS A 60 9.30 -30.90 -0.82
C HIS A 60 9.83 -30.11 -2.02
N ARG A 61 9.98 -30.78 -3.17
CA ARG A 61 10.60 -30.19 -4.39
C ARG A 61 9.90 -28.93 -4.92
N HIS A 62 8.61 -28.78 -4.62
CA HIS A 62 7.83 -27.63 -5.06
C HIS A 62 7.84 -26.46 -4.07
N HIS A 63 8.69 -26.49 -3.05
CA HIS A 63 8.86 -25.34 -2.16
C HIS A 63 9.33 -24.13 -2.98
N PRO A 64 8.69 -22.95 -2.88
CA PRO A 64 8.98 -21.81 -3.76
C PRO A 64 10.46 -21.38 -3.74
N ILE A 65 11.06 -21.37 -2.56
CA ILE A 65 12.49 -21.04 -2.39
C ILE A 65 13.39 -22.09 -3.04
N SER A 66 13.02 -23.37 -2.99
CA SER A 66 13.81 -24.44 -3.60
C SER A 66 13.80 -24.31 -5.13
N LEU A 67 12.62 -24.10 -5.71
CA LEU A 67 12.45 -23.88 -7.13
C LEU A 67 13.22 -22.64 -7.61
N ALA A 68 13.14 -21.53 -6.87
CA ALA A 68 13.90 -20.32 -7.17
C ALA A 68 15.41 -20.56 -7.11
N SER A 69 15.89 -21.23 -6.06
CA SER A 69 17.32 -21.49 -5.86
C SER A 69 17.89 -22.39 -6.97
N TYR A 70 17.22 -23.49 -7.32
CA TYR A 70 17.63 -24.34 -8.44
C TYR A 70 17.48 -23.66 -9.80
N GLY A 71 16.44 -22.85 -9.98
CA GLY A 71 16.21 -22.08 -11.21
C GLY A 71 17.33 -21.05 -11.47
N ILE A 72 17.68 -20.29 -10.43
CA ILE A 72 18.76 -19.29 -10.47
C ILE A 72 20.12 -20.01 -10.58
N GLY A 73 20.35 -21.05 -9.76
CA GLY A 73 21.58 -21.83 -9.74
C GLY A 73 21.92 -22.45 -11.08
N ARG A 74 20.96 -23.08 -11.77
CA ARG A 74 21.16 -23.61 -13.13
C ARG A 74 21.54 -22.53 -14.14
N ALA A 75 20.94 -21.35 -14.05
CA ALA A 75 21.24 -20.24 -14.93
C ALA A 75 22.66 -19.68 -14.69
N VAL A 76 23.07 -19.55 -13.43
CA VAL A 76 24.42 -19.13 -13.03
C VAL A 76 25.47 -20.16 -13.44
N ALA A 77 25.21 -21.45 -13.19
CA ALA A 77 26.08 -22.54 -13.63
C ALA A 77 26.21 -22.61 -15.17
N GLY A 78 25.18 -22.18 -15.89
CA GLY A 78 25.21 -21.99 -17.34
C GLY A 78 25.94 -20.73 -17.83
N GLY A 79 26.66 -20.03 -16.94
CA GLY A 79 27.48 -18.86 -17.26
C GLY A 79 26.74 -17.53 -17.27
N LYS A 80 25.45 -17.48 -16.88
CA LYS A 80 24.74 -16.20 -16.75
C LYS A 80 25.16 -15.48 -15.49
N LYS A 81 25.17 -14.15 -15.56
CA LYS A 81 25.24 -13.28 -14.37
C LYS A 81 24.06 -13.57 -13.43
N LEU A 82 24.28 -13.49 -12.13
CA LEU A 82 23.27 -13.66 -11.08
C LEU A 82 22.07 -12.74 -11.30
N ALA A 83 22.29 -11.47 -11.58
CA ALA A 83 21.18 -10.53 -11.78
C ALA A 83 20.27 -10.98 -12.94
N GLN A 84 20.88 -11.41 -14.05
CA GLN A 84 20.15 -11.94 -15.19
C GLN A 84 19.39 -13.24 -14.85
N ALA A 85 19.98 -14.10 -14.02
CA ALA A 85 19.33 -15.32 -13.54
C ALA A 85 18.11 -15.02 -12.63
N CYS A 86 18.19 -13.96 -11.82
CA CYS A 86 17.13 -13.52 -10.92
C CYS A 86 15.96 -12.82 -11.62
N LEU A 87 16.15 -12.27 -12.84
CA LEU A 87 15.19 -11.41 -13.55
C LEU A 87 13.78 -11.99 -13.66
N ASN A 88 13.69 -13.31 -13.75
CA ASN A 88 12.43 -14.03 -13.84
C ASN A 88 11.76 -14.28 -12.49
N TRP A 89 12.50 -14.29 -11.40
CA TRP A 89 12.05 -14.69 -10.06
C TRP A 89 11.69 -13.52 -9.16
N VAL A 90 12.34 -12.37 -9.37
CA VAL A 90 12.24 -11.24 -8.45
C VAL A 90 11.60 -10.03 -9.13
N PRO A 91 10.86 -9.18 -8.40
CA PRO A 91 10.41 -7.89 -8.91
C PRO A 91 11.56 -7.04 -9.41
N TYR A 92 11.25 -6.16 -10.36
CA TYR A 92 12.24 -5.33 -11.05
C TYR A 92 13.11 -4.46 -10.10
N GLN A 93 12.54 -3.98 -9.00
CA GLN A 93 13.28 -3.19 -7.99
C GLN A 93 14.37 -4.02 -7.29
N GLU A 94 14.04 -5.24 -6.88
CA GLU A 94 14.97 -6.17 -6.22
C GLU A 94 16.06 -6.62 -7.21
N HIS A 95 15.67 -6.91 -8.47
CA HIS A 95 16.62 -7.23 -9.54
C HIS A 95 17.70 -6.15 -9.72
N ALA A 96 17.31 -4.88 -9.70
CA ALA A 96 18.23 -3.78 -9.91
C ALA A 96 19.25 -3.62 -8.76
N VAL A 97 18.80 -3.84 -7.52
CA VAL A 97 19.70 -3.87 -6.35
C VAL A 97 20.66 -5.04 -6.44
N ILE A 98 20.18 -6.23 -6.83
CA ILE A 98 21.03 -7.41 -7.07
C ILE A 98 22.05 -7.13 -8.18
N SER A 99 21.64 -6.48 -9.27
CA SER A 99 22.54 -6.12 -10.37
C SER A 99 23.66 -5.17 -9.93
N ALA A 100 23.33 -4.18 -9.10
CA ALA A 100 24.33 -3.27 -8.56
C ALA A 100 25.27 -3.95 -7.56
N GLY A 101 24.72 -4.84 -6.71
CA GLY A 101 25.51 -5.68 -5.82
C GLY A 101 26.48 -6.60 -6.56
N GLU A 102 26.03 -7.19 -7.66
CA GLU A 102 26.86 -8.04 -8.52
C GLU A 102 27.98 -7.25 -9.19
N GLN A 103 27.68 -6.05 -9.72
CA GLN A 103 28.67 -5.19 -10.37
C GLN A 103 29.71 -4.63 -9.39
N SER A 104 29.29 -4.29 -8.18
CA SER A 104 30.16 -3.76 -7.11
C SER A 104 30.87 -4.84 -6.29
N GLY A 105 30.54 -6.12 -6.51
CA GLY A 105 31.05 -7.25 -5.71
C GLY A 105 30.49 -7.33 -4.28
N ASN A 106 29.47 -6.52 -3.95
CA ASN A 106 28.88 -6.45 -2.61
C ASN A 106 27.47 -7.04 -2.57
N LEU A 107 27.36 -8.34 -2.87
CA LEU A 107 26.08 -9.07 -2.91
C LEU A 107 25.43 -9.22 -1.52
N ILE A 108 26.25 -9.36 -0.47
CA ILE A 108 25.79 -9.46 0.93
C ILE A 108 24.95 -8.21 1.28
N GLN A 109 25.49 -7.02 1.02
CA GLN A 109 24.78 -5.77 1.25
C GLN A 109 23.54 -5.64 0.37
N ALA A 110 23.61 -6.06 -0.91
CA ALA A 110 22.49 -5.99 -1.84
C ALA A 110 21.31 -6.87 -1.41
N PHE A 111 21.56 -8.08 -0.91
CA PHE A 111 20.52 -8.94 -0.37
C PHE A 111 19.90 -8.36 0.91
N SER A 112 20.72 -7.81 1.82
CA SER A 112 20.23 -7.08 3.00
C SER A 112 19.34 -5.89 2.61
N ASP A 113 19.71 -5.15 1.56
CA ASP A 113 18.89 -4.04 1.06
C ASP A 113 17.59 -4.49 0.38
N CYS A 114 17.60 -5.64 -0.30
CA CYS A 114 16.36 -6.25 -0.82
C CYS A 114 15.38 -6.61 0.31
N VAL A 115 15.88 -7.18 1.41
CA VAL A 115 15.06 -7.46 2.62
C VAL A 115 14.44 -6.16 3.14
N ARG A 116 15.24 -5.11 3.33
CA ARG A 116 14.76 -3.79 3.78
C ARG A 116 13.64 -3.23 2.90
N ILE A 117 13.77 -3.34 1.57
CA ILE A 117 12.76 -2.87 0.61
C ILE A 117 11.45 -3.67 0.78
N ILE A 118 11.53 -4.99 0.90
CA ILE A 118 10.35 -5.85 1.05
C ILE A 118 9.65 -5.57 2.39
N GLU A 119 10.40 -5.50 3.50
CA GLU A 119 9.86 -5.23 4.83
C GLU A 119 9.20 -3.85 4.91
N ALA A 120 9.84 -2.83 4.32
CA ALA A 120 9.25 -1.49 4.24
C ALA A 120 7.90 -1.53 3.52
N ARG A 121 7.81 -2.25 2.39
CA ARG A 121 6.57 -2.42 1.64
C ARG A 121 5.51 -3.19 2.43
N GLN A 122 5.88 -4.27 3.12
CA GLN A 122 4.95 -5.03 3.96
C GLN A 122 4.43 -4.19 5.13
N ARG A 123 5.30 -3.44 5.80
CA ARG A 123 4.92 -2.52 6.89
C ARG A 123 3.89 -1.51 6.42
N VAL A 124 4.07 -0.95 5.22
CA VAL A 124 3.10 -0.06 4.58
C VAL A 124 1.76 -0.75 4.37
N LEU A 125 1.75 -1.91 3.71
CA LEU A 125 0.51 -2.62 3.40
C LEU A 125 -0.24 -3.03 4.67
N ASN A 126 0.48 -3.58 5.65
CA ASN A 126 -0.08 -4.00 6.92
C ASN A 126 -0.69 -2.81 7.68
N LEU A 127 -0.03 -1.65 7.68
CA LEU A 127 -0.59 -0.47 8.34
C LEU A 127 -1.82 0.06 7.63
N VAL A 128 -1.81 0.11 6.29
CA VAL A 128 -2.98 0.54 5.52
C VAL A 128 -4.17 -0.38 5.80
N LEU A 129 -3.95 -1.69 5.80
CA LEU A 129 -4.99 -2.68 6.11
C LEU A 129 -5.48 -2.54 7.55
N SER A 130 -4.58 -2.52 8.53
CA SER A 130 -4.95 -2.45 9.95
C SER A 130 -5.65 -1.13 10.30
N SER A 131 -5.23 -0.01 9.68
CA SER A 131 -5.81 1.31 9.89
C SER A 131 -7.18 1.47 9.23
N ALA A 132 -7.47 0.72 8.15
CA ALA A 132 -8.75 0.80 7.45
C ALA A 132 -9.85 -0.06 8.11
N LEU A 133 -9.49 -1.18 8.76
CA LEU A 133 -10.45 -2.12 9.33
C LEU A 133 -11.37 -1.49 10.37
N TYR A 134 -10.82 -0.69 11.29
CA TYR A 134 -11.61 -0.10 12.37
C TYR A 134 -12.66 0.93 11.88
N PRO A 135 -12.31 1.93 11.05
CA PRO A 135 -13.31 2.79 10.43
C PRO A 135 -14.39 2.01 9.67
N ILE A 136 -14.04 0.97 8.91
CA ILE A 136 -15.02 0.15 8.17
C ILE A 136 -16.03 -0.48 9.14
N PHE A 137 -15.56 -1.03 10.25
CA PHE A 137 -16.43 -1.61 11.28
C PHE A 137 -17.35 -0.57 11.94
N VAL A 138 -16.83 0.61 12.28
CA VAL A 138 -17.64 1.66 12.92
C VAL A 138 -18.69 2.22 11.95
N TRP A 139 -18.33 2.45 10.68
CA TRP A 139 -19.27 2.94 9.66
C TRP A 139 -20.31 1.89 9.28
N SER A 140 -19.97 0.59 9.29
CA SER A 140 -20.95 -0.47 9.07
C SER A 140 -21.95 -0.56 10.23
N LEU A 141 -21.47 -0.42 11.47
CA LEU A 141 -22.33 -0.33 12.65
C LEU A 141 -23.25 0.91 12.58
N MET A 142 -22.72 2.06 12.18
CA MET A 142 -23.53 3.28 11.97
C MET A 142 -24.64 3.04 10.93
N ALA A 143 -24.30 2.49 9.76
CA ALA A 143 -25.28 2.18 8.71
C ALA A 143 -26.35 1.19 9.21
N TYR A 144 -25.95 0.18 9.98
CA TYR A 144 -26.87 -0.76 10.61
C TYR A 144 -27.82 -0.06 11.61
N LEU A 145 -27.30 0.78 12.51
CA LEU A 145 -28.11 1.52 13.48
C LEU A 145 -29.11 2.45 12.78
N LEU A 146 -28.69 3.17 11.74
CA LEU A 146 -29.58 4.01 10.94
C LEU A 146 -30.70 3.20 10.28
N ASN A 147 -30.41 1.99 9.79
CA ASN A 147 -31.42 1.08 9.25
C ASN A 147 -32.41 0.61 10.33
N VAL A 148 -31.93 0.24 11.52
CA VAL A 148 -32.80 -0.11 12.66
C VAL A 148 -33.70 1.06 13.06
N VAL A 149 -33.16 2.29 13.08
CA VAL A 149 -33.95 3.49 13.35
C VAL A 149 -35.08 3.66 12.32
N ALA A 150 -34.76 3.49 11.04
CA ALA A 150 -35.70 3.65 9.95
C ALA A 150 -36.79 2.56 9.89
N THR A 151 -36.44 1.30 10.17
CA THR A 151 -37.33 0.14 9.97
C THR A 151 -38.04 -0.32 11.24
N ARG A 152 -37.50 0.00 12.43
CA ARG A 152 -38.04 -0.46 13.72
C ARG A 152 -38.45 0.69 14.61
N VAL A 153 -37.55 1.64 14.87
CA VAL A 153 -37.77 2.69 15.88
C VAL A 153 -38.84 3.67 15.42
N VAL A 154 -38.66 4.32 14.27
CA VAL A 154 -39.61 5.32 13.77
C VAL A 154 -41.01 4.72 13.49
N PRO A 155 -41.14 3.53 12.88
CA PRO A 155 -42.44 2.87 12.75
C PRO A 155 -43.10 2.45 14.08
N ALA A 156 -42.32 2.15 15.12
CA ALA A 156 -42.88 1.90 16.45
C ALA A 156 -43.41 3.20 17.08
N MET A 157 -42.69 4.31 16.91
CA MET A 157 -43.10 5.64 17.35
C MET A 157 -44.36 6.12 16.60
N SER A 158 -44.48 5.89 15.30
CA SER A 158 -45.64 6.32 14.51
C SER A 158 -46.93 5.55 14.84
N ARG A 159 -46.82 4.37 15.49
CA ARG A 159 -47.99 3.62 15.97
C ARG A 159 -48.59 4.20 17.25
N SER A 160 -47.81 4.93 18.05
CA SER A 160 -48.28 5.55 19.29
C SER A 160 -48.67 7.02 19.15
N SER A 161 -48.17 7.72 18.14
CA SER A 161 -48.47 9.14 17.91
C SER A 161 -48.30 9.51 16.43
N ASN A 162 -49.14 10.44 15.94
CA ASN A 162 -49.11 10.90 14.56
C ASN A 162 -47.78 11.60 14.23
N PRO A 163 -47.05 11.20 13.16
CA PRO A 163 -45.78 11.82 12.78
C PRO A 163 -45.85 13.32 12.47
N GLU A 164 -47.01 13.83 12.06
CA GLU A 164 -47.20 15.24 11.70
C GLU A 164 -47.18 16.20 12.91
N SER A 165 -47.42 15.69 14.12
CA SER A 165 -47.39 16.49 15.34
C SER A 165 -46.01 16.50 16.01
N TRP A 166 -44.99 15.90 15.39
CA TRP A 166 -43.65 15.77 15.98
C TRP A 166 -42.81 17.03 15.77
N SER A 167 -42.28 17.58 16.86
CA SER A 167 -41.33 18.69 16.85
C SER A 167 -40.02 18.31 17.55
N GLY A 168 -38.88 18.86 17.10
CA GLY A 168 -37.58 18.62 17.73
C GLY A 168 -36.99 17.24 17.38
N ALA A 169 -36.56 16.47 18.39
CA ALA A 169 -35.82 15.21 18.19
C ALA A 169 -36.59 14.14 17.39
N PRO A 170 -37.89 13.86 17.62
CA PRO A 170 -38.64 12.89 16.82
C PRO A 170 -38.76 13.29 15.34
N MET A 171 -38.83 14.60 15.05
CA MET A 171 -38.87 15.11 13.67
C MET A 171 -37.55 14.84 12.94
N VAL A 172 -36.41 15.08 13.59
CA VAL A 172 -35.08 14.78 13.02
C VAL A 172 -34.92 13.28 12.79
N LEU A 173 -35.37 12.43 13.73
CA LEU A 173 -35.38 10.98 13.54
C LEU A 173 -36.24 10.56 12.35
N HIS A 174 -37.40 11.17 12.17
CA HIS A 174 -38.28 10.92 11.03
C HIS A 174 -37.62 11.34 9.70
N MET A 175 -36.92 12.48 9.64
CA MET A 175 -36.15 12.90 8.47
C MET A 175 -35.02 11.92 8.13
N ILE A 176 -34.25 11.49 9.13
CA ILE A 176 -33.19 10.49 8.94
C ILE A 176 -33.79 9.16 8.46
N ALA A 177 -34.87 8.70 9.09
CA ALA A 177 -35.54 7.46 8.73
C ALA A 177 -36.11 7.49 7.31
N SER A 178 -36.81 8.56 6.93
CA SER A 178 -37.36 8.71 5.58
C SER A 178 -36.25 8.77 4.52
N PHE A 179 -35.13 9.43 4.80
CA PHE A 179 -33.95 9.41 3.94
C PHE A 179 -33.37 8.00 3.79
N VAL A 180 -33.19 7.27 4.90
CA VAL A 180 -32.63 5.91 4.89
C VAL A 180 -33.56 4.93 4.18
N THR A 181 -34.87 5.01 4.39
CA THR A 181 -35.85 4.10 3.74
C THR A 181 -35.94 4.36 2.24
N ASN A 182 -35.94 5.62 1.80
CA ASN A 182 -36.14 5.97 0.38
C ASN A 182 -34.84 5.94 -0.42
N TRP A 183 -33.74 6.43 0.16
CA TRP A 183 -32.47 6.67 -0.54
C TRP A 183 -31.29 5.89 0.08
N GLY A 184 -31.48 5.16 1.17
CA GLY A 184 -30.39 4.50 1.90
C GLY A 184 -29.63 3.45 1.08
N THR A 185 -30.33 2.61 0.31
CA THR A 185 -29.68 1.61 -0.55
C THR A 185 -28.94 2.26 -1.71
N LEU A 186 -29.56 3.24 -2.39
CA LEU A 186 -28.92 3.99 -3.47
C LEU A 186 -27.68 4.74 -2.98
N THR A 187 -27.78 5.45 -1.86
CA THR A 187 -26.66 6.20 -1.27
C THR A 187 -25.53 5.28 -0.85
N LEU A 188 -25.82 4.12 -0.25
CA LEU A 188 -24.81 3.11 0.07
C LEU A 188 -24.11 2.61 -1.19
N CYS A 189 -24.86 2.26 -2.24
CA CYS A 189 -24.29 1.84 -3.52
C CYS A 189 -23.40 2.93 -4.14
N VAL A 190 -23.86 4.19 -4.15
CA VAL A 190 -23.08 5.33 -4.67
C VAL A 190 -21.79 5.53 -3.87
N VAL A 191 -21.85 5.47 -2.54
CA VAL A 191 -20.65 5.61 -1.68
C VAL A 191 -19.67 4.48 -1.95
N ILE A 192 -20.13 3.22 -2.04
CA ILE A 192 -19.26 2.08 -2.36
C ILE A 192 -18.62 2.26 -3.74
N VAL A 193 -19.41 2.62 -4.77
CA VAL A 193 -18.90 2.85 -6.12
C VAL A 193 -17.87 3.99 -6.14
N LEU A 194 -18.10 5.09 -5.42
CA LEU A 194 -17.15 6.19 -5.31
C LEU A 194 -15.84 5.76 -4.63
N ILE A 195 -15.92 4.99 -3.54
CA ILE A 195 -14.74 4.47 -2.85
C ILE A 195 -13.97 3.51 -3.77
N VAL A 196 -14.65 2.55 -4.38
CA VAL A 196 -14.03 1.56 -5.28
C VAL A 196 -13.41 2.26 -6.49
N THR A 197 -14.11 3.20 -7.12
CA THR A 197 -13.60 3.96 -8.27
C THR A 197 -12.39 4.79 -7.85
N SER A 198 -12.43 5.45 -6.69
CA SER A 198 -11.28 6.21 -6.17
C SER A 198 -10.06 5.30 -5.98
N LEU A 199 -10.22 4.13 -5.36
CA LEU A 199 -9.13 3.18 -5.11
C LEU A 199 -8.58 2.56 -6.40
N VAL A 200 -9.44 2.14 -7.33
CA VAL A 200 -9.05 1.54 -8.61
C VAL A 200 -8.35 2.56 -9.51
N THR A 201 -8.75 3.83 -9.44
CA THR A 201 -8.15 4.88 -10.26
C THR A 201 -6.83 5.42 -9.71
N LEU A 202 -6.45 5.12 -8.46
CA LEU A 202 -5.19 5.56 -7.85
C LEU A 202 -3.94 5.37 -8.76
N PRO A 203 -3.68 4.18 -9.34
CA PRO A 203 -2.52 3.96 -10.20
C PRO A 203 -2.63 4.53 -11.61
N TYR A 204 -3.83 4.88 -12.09
CA TYR A 204 -4.08 5.26 -13.49
C TYR A 204 -4.36 6.75 -13.68
N PHE A 205 -4.94 7.41 -12.68
CA PHE A 205 -5.36 8.81 -12.77
C PHE A 205 -4.14 9.74 -12.80
N ARG A 206 -4.01 10.53 -13.86
CA ARG A 206 -2.84 11.36 -14.22
C ARG A 206 -3.24 12.81 -14.53
N GLY A 207 -2.26 13.70 -14.69
CA GLY A 207 -2.49 15.08 -15.12
C GLY A 207 -2.66 16.12 -14.01
N PRO A 208 -2.93 17.40 -14.37
CA PRO A 208 -2.88 18.53 -13.43
C PRO A 208 -3.95 18.47 -12.35
N TRP A 209 -5.13 17.92 -12.67
CA TRP A 209 -6.22 17.72 -11.71
C TRP A 209 -5.83 16.74 -10.61
N ARG A 210 -5.08 15.69 -10.95
CA ARG A 210 -4.57 14.70 -10.00
C ARG A 210 -3.78 15.39 -8.89
N THR A 211 -2.89 16.31 -9.25
CA THR A 211 -2.02 17.05 -8.31
C THR A 211 -2.81 17.87 -7.29
N ARG A 212 -4.02 18.33 -7.63
CA ARG A 212 -4.89 19.05 -6.69
C ARG A 212 -5.59 18.10 -5.70
N PHE A 213 -6.02 16.93 -6.15
CA PHE A 213 -6.60 15.88 -5.30
C PHE A 213 -5.58 15.20 -4.38
N GLU A 214 -4.27 15.29 -4.67
CA GLU A 214 -3.20 14.76 -3.82
C GLU A 214 -3.10 15.39 -2.42
N ARG A 215 -3.89 16.42 -2.12
CA ARG A 215 -3.98 17.00 -0.77
C ARG A 215 -4.92 16.22 0.16
N LEU A 216 -5.81 15.38 -0.40
CA LEU A 216 -6.86 14.69 0.34
C LEU A 216 -6.65 13.17 0.30
N PRO A 217 -7.00 12.43 1.37
CA PRO A 217 -7.10 10.97 1.33
C PRO A 217 -8.14 10.51 0.30
N PRO A 218 -7.96 9.34 -0.34
CA PRO A 218 -6.85 8.38 -0.23
C PRO A 218 -5.60 8.76 -1.04
N TRP A 219 -5.69 9.79 -1.89
CA TRP A 219 -4.65 10.15 -2.84
C TRP A 219 -3.38 10.71 -2.21
N SER A 220 -3.48 11.48 -1.13
CA SER A 220 -2.34 11.98 -0.35
C SER A 220 -1.54 10.84 0.25
N ILE A 221 -2.24 9.85 0.83
CA ILE A 221 -1.66 8.63 1.40
C ILE A 221 -0.96 7.84 0.30
N TYR A 222 -1.64 7.63 -0.83
CA TYR A 222 -1.05 6.93 -1.98
C TYR A 222 0.27 7.57 -2.44
N LYS A 223 0.29 8.91 -2.55
CA LYS A 223 1.48 9.68 -2.90
C LYS A 223 2.60 9.52 -1.86
N ALA A 224 2.27 9.68 -0.58
CA ALA A 224 3.24 9.59 0.51
C ALA A 224 3.89 8.20 0.60
N LEU A 225 3.10 7.14 0.42
CA LEU A 225 3.57 5.76 0.40
C LEU A 225 4.49 5.48 -0.79
N HIS A 226 4.04 5.78 -2.01
CA HIS A 226 4.86 5.61 -3.20
C HIS A 226 6.11 6.50 -3.19
N GLY A 227 6.00 7.70 -2.62
CA GLY A 227 7.12 8.61 -2.43
C GLY A 227 8.16 8.06 -1.46
N SER A 228 7.73 7.51 -0.33
CA SER A 228 8.63 6.88 0.66
C SER A 228 9.35 5.68 0.05
N THR A 229 8.63 4.79 -0.64
CA THR A 229 9.24 3.64 -1.34
C THR A 229 10.18 4.08 -2.44
N PHE A 230 9.84 5.13 -3.19
CA PHE A 230 10.73 5.71 -4.20
C PHE A 230 12.03 6.23 -3.58
N LEU A 231 11.96 7.02 -2.51
CA LEU A 231 13.14 7.55 -1.82
C LEU A 231 14.02 6.43 -1.28
N LEU A 232 13.43 5.38 -0.71
CA LEU A 232 14.17 4.21 -0.22
C LEU A 232 14.89 3.51 -1.37
N ASN A 233 14.19 3.24 -2.48
CA ASN A 233 14.79 2.58 -3.64
C ASN A 233 15.93 3.40 -4.24
N ILE A 234 15.73 4.72 -4.39
CA ILE A 234 16.77 5.63 -4.85
C ILE A 234 17.96 5.62 -3.87
N ALA A 235 17.71 5.72 -2.56
CA ALA A 235 18.78 5.69 -1.57
C ALA A 235 19.63 4.41 -1.67
N VAL A 236 18.99 3.24 -1.77
CA VAL A 236 19.67 1.95 -1.93
C VAL A 236 20.51 1.93 -3.21
N MET A 237 19.94 2.35 -4.34
CA MET A 237 20.62 2.38 -5.63
C MET A 237 21.83 3.32 -5.63
N LEU A 238 21.67 4.52 -5.07
CA LEU A 238 22.77 5.48 -4.94
C LEU A 238 23.86 4.99 -3.97
N ARG A 239 23.51 4.26 -2.91
CA ARG A 239 24.50 3.62 -2.01
C ARG A 239 25.29 2.54 -2.74
N ALA A 240 24.65 1.84 -3.67
CA ALA A 240 25.28 0.88 -4.56
C ALA A 240 26.00 1.54 -5.76
N ASN A 241 26.20 2.86 -5.72
CA ASN A 241 26.90 3.65 -6.73
C ASN A 241 26.27 3.58 -8.14
N ILE A 242 24.95 3.33 -8.22
CA ILE A 242 24.20 3.43 -9.47
C ILE A 242 23.95 4.91 -9.77
N ASP A 243 24.12 5.30 -11.03
CA ASP A 243 23.83 6.66 -11.50
C ASP A 243 22.34 7.02 -11.29
N PRO A 244 21.99 8.25 -10.83
CA PRO A 244 20.60 8.67 -10.63
C PRO A 244 19.70 8.51 -11.86
N LEU A 245 20.24 8.70 -13.08
CA LEU A 245 19.49 8.56 -14.32
C LEU A 245 19.14 7.08 -14.58
N GLU A 246 20.11 6.19 -14.37
CA GLU A 246 19.90 4.74 -14.49
C GLU A 246 18.92 4.21 -13.43
N ALA A 247 19.01 4.73 -12.21
CA ALA A 247 18.07 4.42 -11.14
C ALA A 247 16.63 4.83 -11.50
N LEU A 248 16.44 6.00 -12.11
CA LEU A 248 15.12 6.46 -12.59
C LEU A 248 14.59 5.58 -13.74
N ASP A 249 15.41 5.26 -14.74
CA ASP A 249 15.01 4.36 -15.83
C ASP A 249 14.63 2.98 -15.34
N THR A 250 15.33 2.54 -14.31
CA THR A 250 15.03 1.33 -13.59
C THR A 250 13.65 1.43 -12.95
N LEU A 251 13.41 2.40 -12.07
CA LEU A 251 12.10 2.52 -11.41
C LEU A 251 10.92 2.72 -12.39
N LYS A 252 11.14 3.35 -13.54
CA LYS A 252 10.14 3.54 -14.60
C LYS A 252 9.62 2.23 -15.20
N ARG A 253 10.47 1.21 -15.38
CA ARG A 253 10.06 -0.07 -16.00
C ARG A 253 9.00 -0.81 -15.19
N GLY A 254 9.10 -0.75 -13.86
CA GLY A 254 8.13 -1.33 -12.93
C GLY A 254 7.03 -0.37 -12.43
N ALA A 255 7.06 0.89 -12.86
CA ALA A 255 6.13 1.91 -12.37
C ALA A 255 4.75 1.79 -13.03
N ASN A 256 3.71 1.98 -12.22
CA ASN A 256 2.35 2.22 -12.70
C ASN A 256 2.26 3.57 -13.44
N PRO A 257 1.19 3.82 -14.22
CA PRO A 257 1.08 5.05 -15.01
C PRO A 257 1.24 6.36 -14.21
N TRP A 258 0.66 6.45 -13.00
CA TRP A 258 0.79 7.63 -12.13
C TRP A 258 2.23 7.89 -11.69
N LEU A 259 2.96 6.85 -11.28
CA LEU A 259 4.35 6.96 -10.85
C LEU A 259 5.26 7.20 -12.06
N ARG A 260 4.98 6.55 -13.20
CA ARG A 260 5.76 6.69 -14.43
C ARG A 260 5.78 8.13 -14.94
N GLU A 261 4.65 8.81 -14.95
CA GLU A 261 4.55 10.24 -15.30
C GLU A 261 5.54 11.11 -14.50
N ARG A 262 5.59 10.89 -13.19
CA ARG A 262 6.48 11.63 -12.27
C ARG A 262 7.95 11.29 -12.50
N LEU A 263 8.25 10.00 -12.68
CA LEU A 263 9.61 9.54 -12.92
C LEU A 263 10.13 9.99 -14.29
N GLU A 264 9.28 10.06 -15.31
CA GLU A 264 9.65 10.58 -16.64
C GLU A 264 9.98 12.07 -16.59
N ALA A 265 9.19 12.86 -15.87
CA ALA A 265 9.47 14.28 -15.68
C ALA A 265 10.79 14.51 -14.94
N ALA A 266 11.04 13.76 -13.85
CA ALA A 266 12.30 13.81 -13.13
C ALA A 266 13.48 13.34 -13.99
N HIS A 267 13.31 12.26 -14.75
CA HIS A 267 14.33 11.71 -15.65
C HIS A 267 14.74 12.72 -16.72
N TYR A 268 13.77 13.43 -17.30
CA TYR A 268 14.05 14.53 -18.23
C TYR A 268 14.91 15.62 -17.59
N GLY A 269 14.59 16.04 -16.35
CA GLY A 269 15.38 17.05 -15.63
C GLY A 269 16.83 16.62 -15.39
N VAL A 270 17.05 15.39 -14.92
CA VAL A 270 18.40 14.84 -14.70
C VAL A 270 19.17 14.76 -16.02
N ARG A 271 18.52 14.32 -17.11
CA ARG A 271 19.12 14.24 -18.44
C ARG A 271 19.55 15.60 -18.99
N MET A 272 18.91 16.69 -18.56
CA MET A 272 19.29 18.07 -18.89
C MET A 272 20.42 18.62 -18.00
N GLY A 273 21.05 17.77 -17.17
CA GLY A 273 22.17 18.15 -16.30
C GLY A 273 21.76 18.82 -14.99
N LYS A 274 20.48 18.79 -14.62
CA LYS A 274 20.01 19.26 -13.31
C LYS A 274 20.40 18.27 -12.23
N ASN A 275 20.65 18.79 -11.02
CA ASN A 275 20.83 17.90 -9.88
C ASN A 275 19.53 17.12 -9.60
N PHE A 276 19.63 15.98 -8.91
CA PHE A 276 18.50 15.09 -8.71
C PHE A 276 17.32 15.74 -7.95
N GLY A 277 17.61 16.58 -6.95
CA GLY A 277 16.58 17.31 -6.21
C GLY A 277 15.87 18.36 -7.05
N GLU A 278 16.62 19.16 -7.82
CA GLU A 278 16.12 20.17 -8.74
C GLU A 278 15.26 19.53 -9.83
N ALA A 279 15.67 18.38 -10.36
CA ALA A 279 14.91 17.64 -11.37
C ALA A 279 13.54 17.20 -10.82
N LEU A 280 13.48 16.79 -9.55
CA LEU A 280 12.21 16.46 -8.89
C LEU A 280 11.35 17.71 -8.62
N ASP A 281 11.97 18.84 -8.27
CA ASP A 281 11.24 20.10 -8.03
C ASP A 281 10.64 20.67 -9.32
N LEU A 282 11.45 20.74 -10.38
CA LEU A 282 11.06 21.23 -11.71
C LEU A 282 9.99 20.35 -12.37
N SER A 283 9.84 19.09 -11.94
CA SER A 283 8.76 18.22 -12.40
C SER A 283 7.36 18.75 -12.08
N GLY A 284 7.22 19.67 -11.11
CA GLY A 284 5.95 20.30 -10.74
C GLY A 284 4.94 19.39 -10.04
N HIS A 285 5.26 18.10 -9.87
CA HIS A 285 4.37 17.13 -9.22
C HIS A 285 4.47 17.13 -7.69
N ARG A 286 5.42 17.87 -7.10
CA ARG A 286 5.72 17.87 -5.65
C ARG A 286 5.87 16.45 -5.09
N PHE A 287 6.47 15.56 -5.87
CA PHE A 287 6.69 14.15 -5.53
C PHE A 287 8.19 13.95 -5.31
N PRO A 288 8.63 13.22 -4.27
CA PRO A 288 7.87 12.43 -3.27
C PRO A 288 7.05 13.27 -2.29
N ASP A 289 7.66 14.34 -1.80
CA ASP A 289 7.08 15.37 -0.95
C ASP A 289 7.90 16.65 -1.12
N HIS A 290 7.32 17.81 -0.83
CA HIS A 290 8.02 19.08 -0.96
C HIS A 290 9.22 19.18 0.00
N GLU A 291 9.08 18.77 1.25
CA GLU A 291 10.17 18.82 2.23
C GLU A 291 11.30 17.87 1.81
N ALA A 292 10.94 16.68 1.32
CA ALA A 292 11.88 15.70 0.82
C ALA A 292 12.72 16.24 -0.35
N ILE A 293 12.06 16.90 -1.30
CA ILE A 293 12.71 17.53 -2.45
C ILE A 293 13.73 18.57 -2.00
N GLN A 294 13.35 19.45 -1.06
CA GLN A 294 14.25 20.49 -0.54
C GLN A 294 15.48 19.90 0.15
N PHE A 295 15.29 18.85 0.96
CA PHE A 295 16.42 18.11 1.53
C PHE A 295 17.32 17.51 0.45
N LEU A 296 16.73 16.90 -0.60
CA LEU A 296 17.51 16.33 -1.70
C LEU A 296 18.31 17.39 -2.47
N ILE A 297 17.75 18.59 -2.69
CA ILE A 297 18.45 19.71 -3.32
C ILE A 297 19.69 20.07 -2.49
N VAL A 298 19.50 20.35 -1.20
CA VAL A 298 20.57 20.76 -0.30
C VAL A 298 21.64 19.69 -0.14
N LEU A 299 21.22 18.42 -0.05
CA LEU A 299 22.14 17.31 0.19
C LEU A 299 22.85 16.82 -1.08
N SER A 300 22.35 17.14 -2.28
CA SER A 300 22.94 16.70 -3.56
C SER A 300 24.40 17.17 -3.75
N THR A 301 24.80 18.22 -3.05
CA THR A 301 26.16 18.78 -3.06
C THR A 301 27.07 18.19 -1.99
N THR A 302 26.54 17.32 -1.12
CA THR A 302 27.29 16.73 0.01
C THR A 302 27.82 15.33 -0.32
N HIS A 303 29.04 15.03 0.13
CA HIS A 303 29.66 13.70 -0.03
C HIS A 303 28.87 12.55 0.63
N SER A 304 27.94 12.85 1.54
CA SER A 304 27.12 11.86 2.24
C SER A 304 25.65 11.86 1.80
N PHE A 305 25.35 12.40 0.62
CA PHE A 305 24.00 12.46 0.02
C PHE A 305 23.24 11.16 0.20
N SER A 306 23.84 10.05 -0.20
CA SER A 306 23.23 8.71 -0.19
C SER A 306 22.80 8.24 1.21
N ALA A 307 23.64 8.45 2.23
CA ALA A 307 23.31 8.12 3.62
C ALA A 307 22.23 9.07 4.20
N ALA A 308 22.22 10.33 3.78
CA ALA A 308 21.24 11.30 4.19
C ALA A 308 19.86 11.02 3.56
N VAL A 309 19.80 10.65 2.27
CA VAL A 309 18.55 10.20 1.61
C VAL A 309 18.01 8.95 2.30
N HIS A 310 18.85 7.99 2.65
CA HIS A 310 18.43 6.76 3.33
C HIS A 310 17.81 7.02 4.70
N ARG A 311 18.47 7.84 5.55
CA ARG A 311 17.90 8.22 6.86
C ARG A 311 16.59 8.98 6.71
N TYR A 312 16.53 9.89 5.73
CA TYR A 312 15.33 10.65 5.46
C TYR A 312 14.19 9.75 4.95
N SER A 313 14.46 8.79 4.05
CA SER A 313 13.43 7.89 3.52
C SER A 313 12.79 7.03 4.60
N LEU A 314 13.58 6.54 5.56
CA LEU A 314 13.06 5.77 6.70
C LEU A 314 12.20 6.64 7.63
N ARG A 315 12.69 7.84 7.98
CA ARG A 315 11.92 8.79 8.78
C ARG A 315 10.62 9.22 8.10
N TRP A 316 10.68 9.47 6.79
CA TRP A 316 9.53 9.88 6.00
C TRP A 316 8.48 8.77 5.90
N LEU A 317 8.92 7.52 5.76
CA LEU A 317 8.04 6.36 5.84
C LEU A 317 7.30 6.36 7.17
N GLU A 318 8.00 6.47 8.30
CA GLU A 318 7.39 6.53 9.64
C GLU A 318 6.42 7.72 9.81
N ILE A 319 6.76 8.90 9.29
CA ILE A 319 5.88 10.08 9.32
C ILE A 319 4.61 9.81 8.52
N SER A 320 4.74 9.26 7.31
CA SER A 320 3.61 8.92 6.43
C SER A 320 2.69 7.90 7.11
N LEU A 321 3.28 6.88 7.74
CA LEU A 321 2.56 5.87 8.51
C LEU A 321 1.79 6.50 9.69
N LYS A 322 2.42 7.38 10.47
CA LYS A 322 1.75 8.11 11.57
C LYS A 322 0.63 9.02 11.10
N GLN A 323 0.76 9.63 9.92
CA GLN A 323 -0.32 10.42 9.32
C GLN A 323 -1.53 9.55 8.99
N VAL A 324 -1.31 8.36 8.39
CA VAL A 324 -2.38 7.39 8.12
C VAL A 324 -3.11 7.00 9.41
N GLU A 325 -2.37 6.66 10.47
CA GLU A 325 -2.98 6.35 11.77
C GLU A 325 -3.77 7.53 12.34
N ARG A 326 -3.26 8.75 12.23
CA ARG A 326 -3.94 9.96 12.73
C ARG A 326 -5.25 10.19 12.00
N TYR A 327 -5.26 10.05 10.67
CA TYR A 327 -6.49 10.17 9.88
C TYR A 327 -7.50 9.07 10.21
N ALA A 328 -7.05 7.82 10.37
CA ALA A 328 -7.92 6.73 10.77
C ALA A 328 -8.53 6.97 12.16
N LYS A 329 -7.72 7.40 13.14
CA LYS A 329 -8.16 7.72 14.50
C LYS A 329 -9.12 8.91 14.53
N SER A 330 -8.83 9.99 13.81
CA SER A 330 -9.71 11.16 13.77
C SER A 330 -11.05 10.84 13.13
N LEU A 331 -11.05 10.11 12.00
CA LEU A 331 -12.26 9.64 11.35
C LEU A 331 -13.10 8.78 12.30
N SER A 332 -12.43 7.89 13.04
CA SER A 332 -13.11 7.00 13.99
C SER A 332 -13.70 7.77 15.18
N LEU A 333 -12.98 8.74 15.73
CA LEU A 333 -13.47 9.58 16.82
C LEU A 333 -14.70 10.38 16.39
N VAL A 334 -14.68 10.97 15.19
CA VAL A 334 -15.83 11.66 14.61
C VAL A 334 -17.02 10.71 14.47
N SER A 335 -16.80 9.51 13.94
CA SER A 335 -17.87 8.52 13.82
C SER A 335 -18.44 8.06 15.18
N MET A 336 -17.60 7.90 16.20
CA MET A 336 -18.04 7.53 17.55
C MET A 336 -18.92 8.62 18.17
N VAL A 337 -18.52 9.89 18.02
CA VAL A 337 -19.33 11.04 18.46
C VAL A 337 -20.67 11.07 17.72
N LEU A 338 -20.68 10.82 16.41
CA LEU A 338 -21.92 10.75 15.62
C LEU A 338 -22.84 9.61 16.09
N ILE A 339 -22.31 8.43 16.41
CA ILE A 339 -23.11 7.31 16.95
C ILE A 339 -23.70 7.70 18.31
N GLY A 340 -22.89 8.31 19.19
CA GLY A 340 -23.35 8.81 20.49
C GLY A 340 -24.47 9.83 20.35
N LEU A 341 -24.32 10.80 19.45
CA LEU A 341 -25.35 11.79 19.13
C LEU A 341 -26.62 11.14 18.57
N LEU A 342 -26.49 10.13 17.70
CA LEU A 342 -27.63 9.37 17.20
C LEU A 342 -28.37 8.63 18.32
N MET A 343 -27.65 8.00 19.26
CA MET A 343 -28.26 7.32 20.39
C MET A 343 -28.96 8.29 21.35
N ILE A 344 -28.35 9.44 21.64
CA ILE A 344 -29.00 10.51 22.41
C ILE A 344 -30.26 10.97 21.70
N LEU A 345 -30.20 11.18 20.38
CA LEU A 345 -31.36 11.59 19.59
C LEU A 345 -32.50 10.57 19.67
N VAL A 346 -32.19 9.27 19.52
CA VAL A 346 -33.16 8.18 19.68
C VAL A 346 -33.78 8.17 21.07
N MET A 347 -32.96 8.31 22.12
CA MET A 347 -33.40 8.30 23.51
C MET A 347 -34.33 9.49 23.80
N VAL A 348 -33.89 10.72 23.47
CA VAL A 348 -34.70 11.95 23.63
C VAL A 348 -35.98 11.85 22.81
N GLY A 349 -35.89 11.33 21.58
CA GLY A 349 -37.05 11.06 20.74
C GLY A 349 -38.07 10.18 21.45
N ALA A 350 -37.65 9.02 21.96
CA ALA A 350 -38.54 8.10 22.67
C ALA A 350 -39.15 8.70 23.95
N TYR A 351 -38.36 9.41 24.76
CA TYR A 351 -38.86 10.05 26.00
C TYR A 351 -39.84 11.19 25.74
N SER A 352 -39.62 12.00 24.70
CA SER A 352 -40.55 13.08 24.36
C SER A 352 -41.95 12.57 24.02
N MET A 353 -42.05 11.35 23.46
CA MET A 353 -43.34 10.74 23.14
C MET A 353 -44.07 10.23 24.37
N THR A 354 -43.35 9.62 25.33
CA THR A 354 -43.97 9.16 26.57
C THR A 354 -44.41 10.32 27.45
N GLY A 355 -43.64 11.43 27.48
CA GLY A 355 -44.02 12.65 28.20
C GLY A 355 -45.27 13.35 27.66
N ASN A 356 -45.44 13.38 26.32
CA ASN A 356 -46.66 13.92 25.72
C ASN A 356 -47.87 12.99 25.94
N ALA A 357 -47.66 11.68 25.99
CA ALA A 357 -48.72 10.70 26.27
C ALA A 357 -49.26 10.81 27.71
N THR A 358 -48.41 11.10 28.70
CA THR A 358 -48.85 11.27 30.09
C THR A 358 -49.56 12.60 30.36
N GLN A 359 -49.18 13.69 29.69
CA GLN A 359 -49.90 14.97 29.81
C GLN A 359 -51.28 14.96 29.14
N GLY A 360 -51.48 14.15 28.10
CA GLY A 360 -52.78 13.98 27.45
C GLY A 360 -53.80 13.16 28.26
N MET A 361 -53.36 12.36 29.25
CA MET A 361 -54.26 11.58 30.12
C MET A 361 -54.69 12.33 31.39
N SER A 362 -54.07 13.48 31.68
CA SER A 362 -54.40 14.33 32.83
C SER A 362 -55.41 15.45 32.54
N HIS A 363 -56.07 15.40 31.37
CA HIS A 363 -57.12 16.35 30.96
C HIS A 363 -58.46 15.65 30.74
#